data_AF-A0A9W9DD58-F1
#
_entry.id   AF-A0A9W9DD58-F1
#
_cell.length_a   1.000
_cell.length_b   1.000
_cell.length_c   1.000
_cell.angle_alpha   90.00
_cell.angle_beta   90.00
_cell.angle_gamma   90.00
#
_symmetry.space_group_name_H-M   'P 1'
#
loop_
_entity.id
_entity.type
_entity.pdbx_description
1 polymer ?
#
loop_
_entity_poly.entity_id
_entity_poly.type
_entity_poly.pdbx_seq_one_letter_code
_entity_poly.pdbx_strand_id
1 'polypeptide(L)'
;MTTLLVGAITYFAASSVAAPLSPLDVWDPTITSPVTGTVWIIGTEVNVTWSTDNIPPDGVSNGGHIYLAKEEDAIIPLSSNFDLVTANGSFIVTVPVVVPDSDYQIILFGDSGNIGPSFTIVAPSS
;
A
#
# COMPACT_ATOMS: atom_id res chain seq x y z
N MET A 1 -73.42 16.26 27.31
CA MET A 1 -72.49 17.09 26.53
C MET A 1 -71.28 17.38 27.41
N THR A 2 -70.23 16.56 27.32
CA THR A 2 -68.92 16.85 27.92
C THR A 2 -67.86 16.12 27.10
N THR A 3 -66.90 16.89 26.63
CA THR A 3 -66.01 16.63 25.50
C THR A 3 -64.81 15.75 25.88
N LEU A 4 -64.45 14.79 25.03
CA LEU A 4 -63.19 14.04 25.10
C LEU A 4 -62.10 14.89 24.42
N LEU A 5 -61.01 15.22 25.11
CA LEU A 5 -59.83 15.88 24.53
C LEU A 5 -58.77 14.82 24.25
N VAL A 6 -58.50 14.53 22.98
CA VAL A 6 -57.38 13.67 22.56
C VAL A 6 -56.29 14.58 21.99
N GLY A 7 -55.20 14.74 22.72
CA GLY A 7 -54.00 15.43 22.25
C GLY A 7 -53.22 14.55 21.29
N ALA A 8 -52.99 15.03 20.06
CA ALA A 8 -52.19 14.34 19.05
C ALA A 8 -50.70 14.53 19.36
N ILE A 9 -49.98 13.42 19.59
CA ILE A 9 -48.52 13.39 19.69
C ILE A 9 -47.98 13.22 18.27
N THR A 10 -47.28 14.23 17.75
CA THR A 10 -46.59 14.16 16.47
C THR A 10 -45.21 13.50 16.65
N TYR A 11 -45.05 12.31 16.09
CA TYR A 11 -43.74 11.65 15.95
C TYR A 11 -42.97 12.33 14.81
N PHE A 12 -41.87 13.02 15.13
CA PHE A 12 -40.87 13.37 14.12
C PHE A 12 -39.99 12.14 13.89
N ALA A 13 -40.16 11.47 12.76
CA ALA A 13 -39.20 10.46 12.29
C ALA A 13 -38.00 11.19 11.67
N ALA A 14 -36.84 11.12 12.33
CA ALA A 14 -35.59 11.57 11.74
C ALA A 14 -35.09 10.48 10.78
N SER A 15 -35.19 10.72 9.48
CA SER A 15 -34.60 9.85 8.46
C SER A 15 -33.09 10.08 8.41
N SER A 16 -32.30 9.12 8.89
CA SER A 16 -30.85 9.12 8.65
C SER A 16 -30.58 8.74 7.19
N VAL A 17 -30.23 9.71 6.35
CA VAL A 17 -29.72 9.43 5.02
C VAL A 17 -28.28 8.92 5.18
N ALA A 18 -28.08 7.61 5.03
CA ALA A 18 -26.74 7.07 4.87
C ALA A 18 -26.20 7.53 3.50
N ALA A 19 -25.13 8.32 3.50
CA ALA A 19 -24.42 8.62 2.27
C ALA A 19 -23.82 7.32 1.69
N PRO A 20 -23.76 7.16 0.36
CA PRO A 20 -23.06 6.02 -0.23
C PRO A 20 -21.61 6.04 0.24
N LEU A 21 -21.10 4.88 0.68
CA LEU A 21 -19.68 4.71 0.96
C LEU A 21 -18.95 4.82 -0.39
N SER A 22 -18.01 5.75 -0.51
CA SER A 22 -17.07 5.75 -1.63
C SER A 22 -16.36 4.40 -1.67
N PRO A 23 -16.04 3.86 -2.87
CA PRO A 23 -15.20 2.68 -2.98
C PRO A 23 -13.93 2.87 -2.15
N LEU A 24 -13.57 1.84 -1.39
CA LEU A 24 -12.32 1.84 -0.66
C LEU A 24 -11.19 1.94 -1.68
N ASP A 25 -10.38 2.97 -1.52
CA ASP A 25 -9.20 3.25 -2.34
C ASP A 25 -8.01 2.38 -1.91
N VAL A 26 -8.33 1.12 -1.59
CA VAL A 26 -7.45 0.14 -0.97
C VAL A 26 -6.85 -0.73 -2.06
N TRP A 27 -5.53 -0.69 -2.21
CA TRP A 27 -4.80 -1.52 -3.15
C TRP A 27 -3.69 -2.29 -2.45
N ASP A 28 -3.74 -3.61 -2.59
CA ASP A 28 -2.82 -4.58 -2.01
C ASP A 28 -2.01 -5.29 -3.12
N PRO A 29 -1.14 -4.60 -3.89
CA PRO A 29 -0.44 -5.19 -5.01
C PRO A 29 0.56 -6.27 -4.60
N THR A 30 0.48 -7.44 -5.25
CA THR A 30 1.47 -8.50 -5.07
C THR A 30 2.80 -8.10 -5.70
N ILE A 31 3.86 -8.02 -4.89
CA ILE A 31 5.23 -7.80 -5.36
C ILE A 31 5.70 -9.01 -6.19
N THR A 32 6.18 -8.76 -7.40
CA THR A 32 6.68 -9.76 -8.36
C THR A 32 8.20 -9.73 -8.54
N SER A 33 8.87 -8.67 -8.09
CA SER A 33 10.32 -8.59 -7.94
C SER A 33 10.66 -7.58 -6.84
N PRO A 34 11.58 -7.89 -5.92
CA PRO A 34 12.38 -9.12 -5.85
C PRO A 34 11.57 -10.33 -5.40
N VAL A 35 12.06 -11.53 -5.72
CA VAL A 35 11.51 -12.82 -5.26
C VAL A 35 12.56 -13.59 -4.44
N THR A 36 12.15 -14.69 -3.80
CA THR A 36 13.10 -15.59 -3.14
C THR A 36 14.20 -16.02 -4.10
N GLY A 37 15.45 -15.85 -3.68
CA GLY A 37 16.64 -16.13 -4.49
C GLY A 37 17.12 -14.96 -5.35
N THR A 38 16.40 -13.83 -5.41
CA THR A 38 16.92 -12.60 -6.00
C THR A 38 18.11 -12.08 -5.19
N VAL A 39 19.14 -11.63 -5.90
CA VAL A 39 20.34 -11.01 -5.31
C VAL A 39 20.48 -9.59 -5.84
N TRP A 40 20.53 -8.62 -4.94
CA TRP A 40 20.78 -7.22 -5.24
C TRP A 40 22.20 -6.83 -4.81
N ILE A 41 22.83 -5.96 -5.60
CA ILE A 41 24.19 -5.47 -5.33
C ILE A 41 24.08 -4.03 -4.85
N ILE A 42 24.70 -3.73 -3.71
CA ILE A 42 24.72 -2.37 -3.14
C ILE A 42 25.18 -1.34 -4.18
N GLY A 43 24.44 -0.22 -4.28
CA GLY A 43 24.73 0.88 -5.18
C GLY A 43 24.21 0.73 -6.60
N THR A 44 23.65 -0.42 -6.97
CA THR A 44 23.02 -0.62 -8.29
C THR A 44 21.59 -0.09 -8.34
N GLU A 45 21.11 0.24 -9.54
CA GLU A 45 19.70 0.49 -9.80
C GLU A 45 19.00 -0.82 -10.15
N VAL A 46 17.87 -1.08 -9.51
CA VAL A 46 17.06 -2.29 -9.68
C VAL A 46 15.58 -1.94 -9.80
N ASN A 47 14.82 -2.77 -10.50
CA ASN A 47 13.36 -2.63 -10.52
C ASN A 47 12.73 -3.41 -9.39
N VAL A 48 11.93 -2.70 -8.60
CA VAL A 48 10.85 -3.30 -7.81
C VAL A 48 9.64 -3.38 -8.72
N THR A 49 9.04 -4.56 -8.83
CA THR A 49 7.86 -4.78 -9.68
C THR A 49 6.73 -5.40 -8.88
N TRP A 50 5.50 -5.14 -9.31
CA TRP A 50 4.28 -5.68 -8.70
C TRP A 50 3.21 -5.94 -9.75
N SER A 51 2.23 -6.77 -9.42
CA SER A 51 1.06 -6.99 -10.28
C SER A 51 0.15 -5.76 -10.27
N THR A 52 -0.34 -5.36 -11.45
CA THR A 52 -1.36 -4.32 -11.62
C THR A 52 -2.79 -4.87 -11.66
N ASP A 53 -2.96 -6.16 -11.34
CA ASP A 53 -4.27 -6.77 -11.19
C ASP A 53 -5.06 -6.10 -10.05
N ASN A 54 -6.37 -5.97 -10.24
CA ASN A 54 -7.31 -5.43 -9.24
C ASN A 54 -7.02 -3.99 -8.80
N ILE A 55 -6.43 -3.18 -9.69
CA ILE A 55 -6.27 -1.75 -9.45
C ILE A 55 -7.63 -1.08 -9.15
N PRO A 56 -7.76 -0.25 -8.11
CA PRO A 56 -9.02 0.41 -7.82
C PRO A 56 -9.40 1.37 -8.96
N PRO A 57 -10.69 1.45 -9.34
CA PRO A 57 -11.13 2.29 -10.46
C PRO A 57 -10.98 3.79 -10.18
N ASP A 58 -10.94 4.17 -8.90
CA ASP A 58 -10.89 5.56 -8.45
C ASP A 58 -9.45 6.04 -8.08
N GLY A 59 -8.45 5.17 -8.16
CA GLY A 59 -7.03 5.51 -7.96
C GLY A 59 -6.36 4.81 -6.77
N VAL A 60 -5.36 5.50 -6.18
CA VAL A 60 -4.81 5.29 -4.82
C VAL A 60 -4.39 6.65 -4.27
N SER A 61 -5.10 7.13 -3.25
CA SER A 61 -5.05 8.51 -2.74
C SER A 61 -3.79 8.82 -1.96
N ASN A 62 -3.15 7.81 -1.36
CA ASN A 62 -1.93 7.98 -0.59
C ASN A 62 -0.66 7.93 -1.47
N GLY A 63 -0.80 7.59 -2.75
CA GLY A 63 0.35 7.35 -3.63
C GLY A 63 1.07 6.04 -3.27
N GLY A 64 2.30 5.91 -3.76
CA GLY A 64 3.17 4.75 -3.62
C GLY A 64 4.44 5.08 -2.86
N HIS A 65 4.86 4.18 -1.95
CA HIS A 65 6.16 4.25 -1.30
C HIS A 65 6.83 2.88 -1.21
N ILE A 66 8.13 2.80 -1.47
CA ILE A 66 8.90 1.57 -1.36
C ILE A 66 9.87 1.68 -0.20
N TYR A 67 9.85 0.68 0.69
CA TYR A 67 10.80 0.52 1.77
C TYR A 67 11.57 -0.79 1.63
N LEU A 68 12.84 -0.75 2.02
CA LEU A 68 13.56 -1.93 2.44
C LEU A 68 13.11 -2.28 3.85
N ALA A 69 12.88 -3.56 4.09
CA ALA A 69 12.43 -4.10 5.36
C ALA A 69 13.25 -5.32 5.79
N LYS A 70 13.15 -5.67 7.07
CA LYS A 70 13.71 -6.89 7.66
C LYS A 70 12.81 -7.31 8.81
N GLU A 71 12.52 -8.60 8.93
CA GLU A 71 11.55 -9.11 9.91
C GLU A 71 10.19 -8.38 9.83
N GLU A 72 9.72 -8.07 8.62
CA GLU A 72 8.49 -7.30 8.36
C GLU A 72 8.50 -5.83 8.82
N ASP A 73 9.59 -5.37 9.44
CA ASP A 73 9.76 -3.98 9.86
C ASP A 73 10.40 -3.14 8.75
N ALA A 74 9.78 -2.01 8.42
CA ALA A 74 10.33 -1.03 7.50
C ALA A 74 11.58 -0.35 8.10
N ILE A 75 12.72 -0.46 7.42
CA ILE A 75 14.01 0.05 7.92
C ILE A 75 14.53 1.27 7.14
N ILE A 76 14.40 1.28 5.80
CA ILE A 76 14.98 2.32 4.94
C ILE A 76 14.00 2.66 3.81
N PRO A 77 13.61 3.93 3.62
CA PRO A 77 12.86 4.34 2.43
C PRO A 77 13.75 4.25 1.18
N LEU A 78 13.24 3.60 0.14
CA LEU A 78 13.92 3.45 -1.15
C LEU A 78 13.35 4.38 -2.24
N SER A 79 12.19 4.99 -1.98
CA SER A 79 11.56 5.95 -2.88
C SER A 79 11.00 7.15 -2.11
N SER A 80 10.88 8.28 -2.80
CA SER A 80 9.90 9.32 -2.43
C SER A 80 8.47 8.84 -2.70
N ASN A 81 7.46 9.62 -2.30
CA ASN A 81 6.09 9.36 -2.76
C ASN A 81 6.02 9.41 -4.29
N PHE A 82 5.28 8.49 -4.90
CA PHE A 82 5.02 8.47 -6.33
C PHE A 82 3.57 8.12 -6.64
N ASP A 83 3.13 8.34 -7.87
CA ASP A 83 1.80 7.91 -8.31
C ASP A 83 1.83 6.39 -8.60
N LEU A 84 1.24 5.61 -7.71
CA LEU A 84 1.30 4.14 -7.76
C LEU A 84 0.62 3.56 -9.00
N VAL A 85 -0.46 4.20 -9.44
CA VAL A 85 -1.23 3.81 -10.64
C VAL A 85 -0.41 4.06 -11.90
N THR A 86 0.18 5.25 -12.01
CA THR A 86 0.96 5.69 -13.18
C THR A 86 2.30 4.96 -13.26
N ALA A 87 2.86 4.50 -12.14
CA ALA A 87 4.05 3.66 -12.11
C ALA A 87 3.84 2.29 -12.81
N ASN A 88 2.59 1.86 -13.00
CA ASN A 88 2.21 0.74 -13.86
C ASN A 88 3.03 -0.55 -13.62
N GLY A 89 3.15 -0.94 -12.34
CA GLY A 89 3.75 -2.21 -11.94
C GLY A 89 5.27 -2.19 -11.80
N SER A 90 5.94 -1.04 -11.89
CA SER A 90 7.40 -0.98 -11.75
C SER A 90 7.90 0.36 -11.19
N PHE A 91 8.95 0.31 -10.38
CA PHE A 91 9.68 1.49 -9.92
C PHE A 91 11.16 1.16 -9.76
N ILE A 92 12.03 2.05 -10.27
CA ILE A 92 13.49 1.89 -10.13
C ILE A 92 13.92 2.46 -8.78
N VAL A 93 14.69 1.68 -8.03
CA VAL A 93 15.30 2.10 -6.77
C VAL A 93 16.81 1.89 -6.80
N THR A 94 17.54 2.69 -6.04
CA THR A 94 18.95 2.44 -5.76
C THR A 94 19.08 1.53 -4.55
N VAL A 95 19.84 0.44 -4.66
CA VAL A 95 20.11 -0.45 -3.54
C VAL A 95 20.97 0.28 -2.49
N PRO A 96 20.48 0.46 -1.25
CA PRO A 96 21.17 1.26 -0.24
C PRO A 96 22.40 0.54 0.31
N VAL A 97 23.28 1.29 0.97
CA VAL A 97 24.40 0.71 1.73
C VAL A 97 23.89 0.10 3.03
N VAL A 98 23.87 -1.22 3.09
CA VAL A 98 23.44 -2.02 4.25
C VAL A 98 24.42 -3.16 4.53
N VAL A 99 24.30 -3.81 5.69
CA VAL A 99 25.07 -5.02 5.98
C VAL A 99 24.58 -6.13 5.03
N PRO A 100 25.46 -6.80 4.27
CA PRO A 100 25.06 -7.92 3.42
C PRO A 100 24.34 -9.01 4.23
N ASP A 101 23.16 -9.42 3.76
CA ASP A 101 22.33 -10.45 4.39
C ASP A 101 21.30 -11.02 3.39
N SER A 102 20.54 -12.03 3.80
CA SER A 102 19.67 -12.87 2.95
C SER A 102 18.18 -12.81 3.27
N ASP A 103 17.78 -11.99 4.23
CA ASP A 103 16.44 -11.90 4.80
C ASP A 103 15.77 -10.53 4.59
N TYR A 104 16.30 -9.71 3.67
CA TYR A 104 15.69 -8.43 3.32
C TYR A 104 14.36 -8.63 2.60
N GLN A 105 13.42 -7.70 2.79
CA GLN A 105 12.12 -7.70 2.14
C GLN A 105 11.85 -6.32 1.53
N ILE A 106 10.92 -6.26 0.59
CA ILE A 106 10.36 -4.99 0.12
C ILE A 106 8.98 -4.81 0.72
N ILE A 107 8.70 -3.61 1.21
CA ILE A 107 7.34 -3.17 1.51
C ILE A 107 6.94 -2.12 0.49
N LEU A 108 5.86 -2.38 -0.24
CA LEU A 108 5.21 -1.41 -1.12
C LEU A 108 3.96 -0.88 -0.41
N PHE A 109 3.97 0.40 -0.05
CA PHE A 109 2.81 1.07 0.50
C PHE A 109 1.99 1.71 -0.60
N GLY A 110 0.68 1.45 -0.57
CA GLY A 110 -0.36 2.31 -1.12
C GLY A 110 -1.09 3.01 0.03
N ASP A 111 -2.35 2.66 0.21
CA ASP A 111 -3.11 2.87 1.44
C ASP A 111 -2.77 1.85 2.55
N SER A 112 -2.32 0.65 2.15
CA SER A 112 -1.90 -0.48 2.98
C SER A 112 -0.47 -0.91 2.57
N GLY A 113 0.25 -1.61 3.46
CA GLY A 113 1.64 -2.06 3.21
C GLY A 113 1.73 -3.50 2.75
N ASN A 114 2.21 -3.74 1.53
CA ASN A 114 2.44 -5.06 0.96
C ASN A 114 3.86 -5.54 1.20
N ILE A 115 4.01 -6.62 1.95
CA ILE A 115 5.32 -7.22 2.22
C ILE A 115 5.62 -8.31 1.19
N GLY A 116 6.75 -8.16 0.51
CA GLY A 116 7.27 -9.13 -0.45
C GLY A 116 8.05 -10.28 0.20
N PRO A 117 8.45 -11.28 -0.60
CA PRO A 117 9.30 -12.37 -0.14
C PRO A 117 10.71 -11.88 0.23
N SER A 118 11.41 -12.66 1.06
CA SER A 118 12.80 -12.38 1.42
C SER A 118 13.76 -12.58 0.24
N PHE A 119 14.78 -11.72 0.16
CA PHE A 119 15.83 -11.73 -0.86
C PHE A 119 17.19 -11.30 -0.27
N THR A 120 18.26 -11.45 -1.07
CA THR A 120 19.63 -11.19 -0.62
C THR A 120 20.17 -9.86 -1.12
N ILE A 121 20.89 -9.12 -0.26
CA ILE A 121 21.70 -7.98 -0.64
C ILE A 121 23.18 -8.30 -0.37
N VAL A 122 24.05 -8.04 -1.36
CA VAL A 122 25.50 -8.28 -1.28
C VAL A 122 26.31 -7.01 -1.53
N ALA A 123 27.54 -7.00 -1.02
CA ALA A 123 28.52 -5.96 -1.34
C ALA A 123 28.94 -6.01 -2.83
N PRO A 124 29.34 -4.86 -3.43
CA PRO A 124 29.89 -4.86 -4.79
C PRO A 124 31.18 -5.69 -4.84
N SER A 125 31.42 -6.34 -5.98
CA SER A 125 32.70 -7.00 -6.25
C SER A 125 33.81 -5.94 -6.32
N SER A 126 34.94 -6.23 -5.69
CA SER A 126 36.13 -5.36 -5.69
C SER A 126 36.93 -5.46 -6.99
#